data_AF-A0A7S3EC70-F1
#
_entry.id   AF-A0A7S3EC70-F1
#
_cell.length_a   1.000
_cell.length_b   1.000
_cell.length_c   1.000
_cell.angle_alpha   90.00
_cell.angle_beta   90.00
_cell.angle_gamma   90.00
#
_symmetry.space_group_name_H-M   'P 1'
#
loop_
_entity.id
_entity.type
_entity.pdbx_description
1 polymer ?
#
loop_
_entity_poly.entity_id
_entity_poly.type
_entity_poly.pdbx_seq_one_letter_code
_entity_poly.pdbx_strand_id
1 'polypeptide(L)'
;MSIEPVDDVGLYYVLRDHASSIGSSLRGFILKCKEGAPMQMYHLLELVTRSSYSNTMQESLFQLDANKVDELQADSIANDFTEFMGQSDVGSNILVFGSDAVSRKFQAAYEEFWRRFVGDYPPDDLIKSELFENLLEFLISLTESGSRSLRFLSCLTVYCMMDGLLEFRRSLKQDLNALEQKIGEETSTHKRRSSKKLSSIVGTLESAASASDKVEATSDRTFAEVFVHRSRDCFPDIRALSTTALSRCVYA
;
A
#
# COMPACT_ATOMS: atom_id res chain seq x y z
N MET A 1 -3.25 -1.26 32.55
CA MET A 1 -3.78 -0.06 31.86
C MET A 1 -4.16 -0.52 30.48
N SER A 2 -5.45 -0.75 30.28
CA SER A 2 -6.01 -1.35 29.07
C SER A 2 -5.99 -0.29 27.96
N ILE A 3 -5.28 -0.57 26.87
CA ILE A 3 -5.25 0.29 25.69
C ILE A 3 -6.46 -0.10 24.86
N GLU A 4 -7.50 0.73 24.88
CA GLU A 4 -8.61 0.64 23.93
C GLU A 4 -8.12 1.04 22.52
N PRO A 5 -8.59 0.39 21.45
CA PRO A 5 -8.12 0.66 20.11
C PRO A 5 -8.77 1.95 19.57
N VAL A 6 -7.92 2.95 19.37
CA VAL A 6 -7.88 3.91 18.25
C VAL A 6 -9.09 3.85 17.28
N ASP A 7 -10.24 4.37 17.69
CA ASP A 7 -11.39 4.55 16.79
C ASP A 7 -11.56 6.01 16.31
N ASP A 8 -10.86 6.99 16.89
CA ASP A 8 -10.99 8.42 16.50
C ASP A 8 -9.68 9.13 16.11
N VAL A 9 -8.52 8.49 16.25
CA VAL A 9 -7.23 9.12 15.92
C VAL A 9 -6.79 8.64 14.53
N GLY A 10 -7.03 9.46 13.51
CA GLY A 10 -6.72 9.13 12.10
C GLY A 10 -5.29 8.67 11.87
N LEU A 11 -5.07 7.84 10.83
CA LEU A 11 -3.80 7.14 10.55
C LEU A 11 -2.57 8.08 10.57
N TYR A 12 -2.71 9.30 10.04
CA TYR A 12 -1.65 10.31 10.08
C TYR A 12 -1.11 10.58 11.49
N TYR A 13 -2.00 10.74 12.47
CA TYR A 13 -1.63 11.03 13.86
C TYR A 13 -1.01 9.81 14.55
N VAL A 14 -1.47 8.60 14.21
CA VAL A 14 -0.81 7.37 14.66
C VAL A 14 0.64 7.33 14.21
N LEU A 15 0.91 7.63 12.93
CA LEU A 15 2.27 7.64 12.39
C LEU A 15 3.13 8.76 12.99
N ARG A 16 2.55 9.94 13.21
CA ARG A 16 3.25 11.12 13.77
C ARG A 16 3.62 10.94 15.24
N ASP A 17 2.65 10.58 16.07
CA ASP A 17 2.76 10.68 17.53
C ASP A 17 2.95 9.31 18.20
N HIS A 18 2.51 8.24 17.53
CA HIS A 18 2.41 6.90 18.12
C HIS A 18 3.02 5.80 17.23
N ALA A 19 4.18 6.07 16.63
CA ALA A 19 4.85 5.14 15.70
C ALA A 19 5.07 3.72 16.28
N SER A 20 5.21 3.56 17.60
CA SER A 20 5.32 2.24 18.25
C SER A 20 4.05 1.39 18.12
N SER A 21 2.90 2.02 17.86
CA SER A 21 1.58 1.38 17.79
C SER A 21 1.18 1.02 16.36
N ILE A 22 2.01 1.31 15.35
CA ILE A 22 1.71 1.05 13.92
C ILE A 22 1.27 -0.40 13.72
N GLY A 23 1.98 -1.38 14.28
CA GLY A 23 1.65 -2.79 14.08
C GLY A 23 0.27 -3.18 14.62
N SER A 24 -0.16 -2.65 15.78
CA SER A 24 -1.50 -2.90 16.32
C SER A 24 -2.59 -2.17 15.56
N SER A 25 -2.37 -0.89 15.24
CA SER A 25 -3.32 -0.06 14.51
C SER A 25 -3.53 -0.59 13.09
N LEU A 26 -2.47 -1.03 12.43
CA LEU A 26 -2.53 -1.60 11.08
C LEU A 26 -3.32 -2.91 11.05
N ARG A 27 -3.11 -3.82 12.00
CA ARG A 27 -3.88 -5.06 12.08
C ARG A 27 -5.38 -4.79 12.24
N GLY A 28 -5.74 -3.82 13.09
CA GLY A 28 -7.14 -3.40 13.24
C GLY A 28 -7.70 -2.78 11.96
N PHE A 29 -6.89 -1.97 11.27
CA PHE A 29 -7.29 -1.34 10.01
C PHE A 29 -7.49 -2.36 8.87
N ILE A 30 -6.57 -3.32 8.70
CA ILE A 30 -6.69 -4.40 7.72
C ILE A 30 -7.94 -5.24 8.00
N LEU A 31 -8.24 -5.53 9.26
CA LEU A 31 -9.46 -6.25 9.62
C LEU A 31 -10.71 -5.50 9.16
N LYS A 32 -10.80 -4.18 9.42
CA LYS A 32 -11.89 -3.33 8.93
C LYS A 32 -11.99 -3.30 7.40
N CYS A 33 -10.85 -3.25 6.70
CA CYS A 33 -10.82 -3.33 5.22
C CYS A 33 -11.43 -4.65 4.73
N LYS A 34 -11.08 -5.77 5.37
CA LYS A 34 -11.61 -7.09 5.02
C LYS A 34 -13.09 -7.25 5.31
N GLU A 35 -13.56 -6.63 6.39
CA GLU A 35 -14.98 -6.65 6.77
C GLU A 35 -15.84 -5.75 5.89
N GLY A 36 -15.24 -5.01 4.95
CA GLY A 36 -15.96 -4.06 4.11
C GLY A 36 -16.58 -2.94 4.92
N ALA A 37 -15.89 -2.50 5.98
CA ALA A 37 -16.28 -1.30 6.70
C ALA A 37 -16.35 -0.10 5.71
N PRO A 38 -17.09 0.96 6.05
CA PRO A 38 -17.05 2.20 5.27
C PRO A 38 -15.80 3.02 5.64
N MET A 39 -15.40 3.92 4.74
CA MET A 39 -14.37 4.97 4.96
C MET A 39 -12.90 4.54 4.94
N GLN A 40 -12.56 3.29 4.67
CA GLN A 40 -11.15 2.85 4.68
C GLN A 40 -10.37 3.51 3.56
N MET A 41 -10.97 3.66 2.37
CA MET A 41 -10.39 4.46 1.30
C MET A 41 -10.15 5.90 1.77
N TYR A 42 -11.17 6.55 2.34
CA TYR A 42 -11.04 7.91 2.88
C TYR A 42 -9.86 8.03 3.85
N HIS A 43 -9.68 7.09 4.78
CA HIS A 43 -8.57 7.16 5.75
C HIS A 43 -7.18 7.01 5.10
N LEU A 44 -7.07 6.18 4.05
CA LEU A 44 -5.83 6.01 3.29
C LEU A 44 -5.52 7.28 2.48
N LEU A 45 -6.53 7.84 1.81
CA LEU A 45 -6.40 9.10 1.09
C LEU A 45 -6.07 10.24 2.07
N GLU A 46 -6.72 10.31 3.23
CA GLU A 46 -6.41 11.27 4.28
C GLU A 46 -4.96 11.15 4.75
N LEU A 47 -4.43 9.93 4.89
CA LEU A 47 -3.03 9.72 5.23
C LEU A 47 -2.09 10.27 4.15
N VAL A 48 -2.32 9.94 2.88
CA VAL A 48 -1.51 10.44 1.75
C VAL A 48 -1.59 11.96 1.65
N THR A 49 -2.81 12.49 1.68
CA THR A 49 -3.04 13.92 1.59
C THR A 49 -2.38 14.64 2.76
N ARG A 50 -2.71 14.35 4.03
CA ARG A 50 -2.10 15.03 5.20
C ARG A 50 -0.58 14.92 5.26
N SER A 51 0.00 13.85 4.72
CA SER A 51 1.46 13.67 4.65
C SER A 51 2.12 14.49 3.54
N SER A 52 1.34 15.06 2.61
CA SER A 52 1.79 15.92 1.50
C SER A 52 1.81 17.41 1.83
N TYR A 53 1.37 17.83 3.04
CA TYR A 53 1.24 19.25 3.41
C TYR A 53 1.90 19.60 4.75
N SER A 54 2.00 20.90 5.00
CA SER A 54 2.36 21.45 6.31
C SER A 54 1.18 21.56 7.26
N ASN A 55 1.45 21.48 8.58
CA ASN A 55 0.45 21.55 9.66
C ASN A 55 -0.51 22.75 9.53
N THR A 56 -0.09 23.86 8.92
CA THR A 56 -0.86 25.12 8.82
C THR A 56 -2.01 25.06 7.80
N MET A 57 -2.05 24.05 6.93
CA MET A 57 -3.09 23.85 5.92
C MET A 57 -4.06 22.70 6.28
N GLN A 58 -3.84 22.02 7.41
CA GLN A 58 -4.60 20.83 7.80
C GLN A 58 -6.07 21.09 8.17
N GLU A 59 -6.45 22.35 8.44
CA GLU A 59 -7.81 22.69 8.89
C GLU A 59 -8.79 23.01 7.74
N SER A 60 -8.30 23.27 6.53
CA SER A 60 -9.12 23.77 5.41
C SER A 60 -9.04 22.94 4.12
N LEU A 61 -8.08 22.03 3.97
CA LEU A 61 -7.67 21.60 2.63
C LEU A 61 -8.29 20.31 2.05
N PHE A 62 -9.10 19.52 2.75
CA PHE A 62 -9.82 18.44 2.07
C PHE A 62 -10.89 17.87 3.01
N GLN A 63 -12.08 18.45 3.02
CA GLN A 63 -13.26 17.66 3.38
C GLN A 63 -13.55 16.80 2.16
N LEU A 64 -12.82 15.69 2.01
CA LEU A 64 -13.32 14.59 1.19
C LEU A 64 -14.69 14.27 1.76
N ASP A 65 -15.74 14.52 0.97
CA ASP A 65 -17.05 14.05 1.34
C ASP A 65 -16.95 12.53 1.40
N ALA A 66 -16.97 12.00 2.61
CA ALA A 66 -17.03 10.59 2.96
C ALA A 66 -17.87 9.79 1.96
N ASN A 67 -19.04 10.34 1.61
CA ASN A 67 -20.03 9.68 0.76
C ASN A 67 -19.65 9.71 -0.72
N LYS A 68 -18.81 10.66 -1.15
CA LYS A 68 -18.32 10.74 -2.53
C LYS A 68 -17.13 9.83 -2.79
N VAL A 69 -16.32 9.50 -1.79
CA VAL A 69 -15.15 8.61 -1.97
C VAL A 69 -15.58 7.20 -2.32
N ASP A 70 -16.72 6.74 -1.79
CA ASP A 70 -17.28 5.41 -2.11
C ASP A 70 -18.00 5.37 -3.48
N GLU A 71 -18.39 6.53 -4.04
CA GLU A 71 -19.08 6.65 -5.34
C GLU A 71 -18.17 7.06 -6.51
N LEU A 72 -17.04 7.72 -6.24
CA LEU A 72 -16.15 8.28 -7.26
C LEU A 72 -15.06 7.29 -7.69
N GLN A 73 -14.80 7.23 -8.99
CA GLN A 73 -13.64 6.53 -9.55
C GLN A 73 -12.35 7.22 -9.10
N ALA A 74 -11.32 6.43 -8.78
CA ALA A 74 -10.01 6.88 -8.27
C ALA A 74 -9.40 8.05 -9.07
N ASP A 75 -9.54 8.02 -10.40
CA ASP A 75 -9.06 9.06 -11.31
C ASP A 75 -9.74 10.42 -11.09
N SER A 76 -11.04 10.43 -10.80
CA SER A 76 -11.76 11.68 -10.53
C SER A 76 -11.26 12.32 -9.24
N ILE A 77 -11.05 11.52 -8.20
CA ILE A 77 -10.52 12.00 -6.92
C ILE A 77 -9.10 12.53 -7.08
N ALA A 78 -8.27 11.85 -7.87
CA ALA A 78 -6.89 12.27 -8.15
C ALA A 78 -6.82 13.58 -8.94
N ASN A 79 -7.72 13.76 -9.92
CA ASN A 79 -7.82 15.00 -10.69
C ASN A 79 -8.27 16.19 -9.82
N ASP A 80 -9.36 16.03 -9.07
CA ASP A 80 -9.85 17.07 -8.14
C ASP A 80 -8.77 17.45 -7.14
N PHE A 81 -8.07 16.46 -6.60
CA PHE A 81 -6.98 16.67 -5.66
C PHE A 81 -5.77 17.37 -6.29
N THR A 82 -5.39 17.00 -7.51
CA THR A 82 -4.29 17.62 -8.24
C THR A 82 -4.60 19.07 -8.63
N GLU A 83 -5.83 19.35 -9.07
CA GLU A 83 -6.28 20.72 -9.39
C GLU A 83 -6.25 21.59 -8.15
N PHE A 84 -6.82 21.09 -7.05
CA PHE A 84 -6.81 21.76 -5.76
C PHE A 84 -5.37 22.05 -5.28
N MET A 85 -4.48 21.09 -5.51
CA MET A 85 -3.07 21.21 -5.19
C MET A 85 -2.30 22.21 -6.06
N GLY A 86 -2.62 22.29 -7.35
CA GLY A 86 -2.02 23.26 -8.25
C GLY A 86 -2.29 24.72 -7.87
N GLN A 87 -3.34 24.97 -7.07
CA GLN A 87 -3.73 26.30 -6.59
C GLN A 87 -3.02 26.72 -5.30
N SER A 88 -2.41 25.78 -4.59
CA SER A 88 -1.81 26.02 -3.27
C SER A 88 -0.29 25.97 -3.37
N ASP A 89 0.40 27.06 -3.02
CA ASP A 89 1.88 27.18 -3.05
C ASP A 89 2.52 26.40 -1.88
N VAL A 90 2.22 25.11 -1.75
CA VAL A 90 2.57 24.27 -0.60
C VAL A 90 3.85 23.48 -0.87
N GLY A 91 4.97 24.21 -0.90
CA GLY A 91 6.30 23.63 -1.10
C GLY A 91 7.16 23.53 0.15
N SER A 92 6.84 24.25 1.23
CA SER A 92 7.89 24.63 2.21
C SER A 92 7.93 23.87 3.53
N ASN A 93 6.93 23.03 3.88
CA ASN A 93 6.89 22.39 5.20
C ASN A 93 6.22 21.00 5.20
N ILE A 94 6.61 20.13 4.27
CA ILE A 94 6.07 18.76 4.22
C ILE A 94 6.92 17.86 5.12
N LEU A 95 6.30 17.22 6.11
CA LEU A 95 7.03 16.41 7.10
C LEU A 95 7.86 15.30 6.46
N VAL A 96 7.39 14.68 5.38
CA VAL A 96 8.14 13.61 4.70
C VAL A 96 9.43 14.12 4.05
N PHE A 97 9.54 15.42 3.73
CA PHE A 97 10.72 16.02 3.11
C PHE A 97 11.68 16.69 4.08
N GLY A 98 11.29 16.84 5.34
CA GLY A 98 12.10 17.59 6.30
C GLY A 98 13.40 16.88 6.65
N SER A 99 14.48 17.65 6.77
CA SER A 99 15.79 17.16 7.20
C SER A 99 15.96 17.16 8.71
N ASP A 100 14.93 17.48 9.49
CA ASP A 100 14.98 17.42 10.95
C ASP A 100 14.68 16.01 11.47
N ALA A 101 14.90 15.79 12.76
CA ALA A 101 14.73 14.48 13.38
C ALA A 101 13.26 14.02 13.42
N VAL A 102 12.31 14.96 13.52
CA VAL A 102 10.88 14.66 13.56
C VAL A 102 10.44 14.17 12.19
N SER A 103 10.82 14.87 11.13
CA SER A 103 10.56 14.49 9.75
C SER A 103 11.12 13.13 9.37
N ARG A 104 12.39 12.83 9.72
CA ARG A 104 12.97 11.50 9.47
C ARG A 104 12.23 10.38 10.20
N LYS A 105 11.83 10.63 11.45
CA LYS A 105 11.08 9.65 12.25
C LYS A 105 9.70 9.39 11.63
N PHE A 106 9.02 10.45 11.19
CA PHE A 106 7.73 10.34 10.51
C PHE A 106 7.85 9.61 9.17
N GLN A 107 8.85 9.96 8.35
CA GLN A 107 9.10 9.27 7.09
C GLN A 107 9.34 7.77 7.31
N ALA A 108 10.18 7.38 8.28
CA ALA A 108 10.40 5.97 8.60
C ALA A 108 9.10 5.25 9.03
N ALA A 109 8.25 5.91 9.83
CA ALA A 109 6.94 5.39 10.20
C ALA A 109 5.99 5.26 9.00
N TYR A 110 6.03 6.21 8.07
CA TYR A 110 5.25 6.24 6.84
C TYR A 110 5.65 5.10 5.89
N GLU A 111 6.94 4.95 5.63
CA GLU A 111 7.48 3.87 4.79
C GLU A 111 7.12 2.49 5.38
N GLU A 112 7.29 2.33 6.70
CA GLU A 112 6.95 1.09 7.40
C GLU A 112 5.46 0.77 7.34
N PHE A 113 4.59 1.77 7.48
CA PHE A 113 3.15 1.58 7.37
C PHE A 113 2.76 1.02 6.00
N TRP A 114 3.21 1.64 4.91
CA TRP A 114 2.82 1.22 3.55
C TRP A 114 3.41 -0.14 3.16
N ARG A 115 4.66 -0.40 3.55
CA ARG A 115 5.29 -1.71 3.36
C ARG A 115 4.48 -2.80 4.05
N ARG A 116 4.10 -2.58 5.32
CA ARG A 116 3.32 -3.55 6.09
C ARG A 116 1.85 -3.61 5.70
N PHE A 117 1.26 -2.51 5.22
CA PHE A 117 -0.13 -2.50 4.78
C PHE A 117 -0.37 -3.55 3.69
N VAL A 118 0.59 -3.68 2.78
CA VAL A 118 0.61 -4.73 1.77
C VAL A 118 1.15 -6.05 2.32
N GLY A 119 2.29 -6.03 3.01
CA GLY A 119 2.98 -7.25 3.46
C GLY A 119 2.26 -8.05 4.55
N ASP A 120 1.52 -7.39 5.45
CA ASP A 120 0.74 -8.04 6.52
C ASP A 120 -0.68 -8.44 6.07
N TYR A 121 -1.08 -8.10 4.83
CA TYR A 121 -2.40 -8.40 4.31
C TYR A 121 -2.51 -9.90 3.96
N PRO A 122 -3.64 -10.58 4.25
CA PRO A 122 -3.77 -12.00 3.92
C PRO A 122 -3.75 -12.26 2.41
N PRO A 123 -3.13 -13.36 1.95
CA PRO A 123 -2.81 -13.47 0.54
C PRO A 123 -3.92 -13.46 -0.49
N ASP A 124 -5.00 -14.17 -0.22
CA ASP A 124 -6.14 -14.21 -1.12
C ASP A 124 -6.97 -12.91 -1.07
N ASP A 125 -6.84 -12.12 -0.01
CA ASP A 125 -7.72 -10.97 0.27
C ASP A 125 -7.19 -9.68 -0.37
N LEU A 126 -5.87 -9.44 -0.33
CA LEU A 126 -5.27 -8.20 -0.85
C LEU A 126 -5.56 -8.01 -2.33
N ILE A 127 -5.28 -9.05 -3.10
CA ILE A 127 -5.31 -9.04 -4.56
C ILE A 127 -6.75 -9.09 -5.12
N LYS A 128 -7.73 -9.43 -4.27
CA LYS A 128 -9.16 -9.35 -4.60
C LYS A 128 -9.79 -8.05 -4.08
N SER A 129 -9.02 -7.22 -3.39
CA SER A 129 -9.53 -5.99 -2.78
C SER A 129 -9.68 -4.89 -3.84
N GLU A 130 -10.91 -4.47 -4.10
CA GLU A 130 -11.19 -3.27 -4.91
C GLU A 130 -10.58 -2.01 -4.26
N LEU A 131 -10.54 -1.95 -2.93
CA LEU A 131 -9.89 -0.87 -2.20
C LEU A 131 -8.41 -0.77 -2.54
N PHE A 132 -7.69 -1.89 -2.62
CA PHE A 132 -6.28 -1.90 -2.98
C PHE A 132 -6.06 -1.42 -4.43
N GLU A 133 -6.87 -1.91 -5.37
CA GLU A 133 -6.76 -1.52 -6.78
C GLU A 133 -7.06 -0.02 -6.96
N ASN A 134 -8.17 0.46 -6.40
CA ASN A 134 -8.54 1.87 -6.46
C ASN A 134 -7.50 2.79 -5.80
N LEU A 135 -6.88 2.33 -4.70
CA LEU A 135 -5.81 3.09 -4.03
C LEU A 135 -4.57 3.16 -4.92
N LEU A 136 -4.19 2.05 -5.54
CA LEU A 136 -3.05 2.00 -6.44
C LEU A 136 -3.27 2.92 -7.65
N GLU A 137 -4.45 2.88 -8.27
CA GLU A 137 -4.82 3.77 -9.38
C GLU A 137 -4.76 5.24 -9.00
N PHE A 138 -5.35 5.59 -7.85
CA PHE A 138 -5.27 6.95 -7.31
C PHE A 138 -3.81 7.40 -7.14
N LEU A 139 -2.97 6.56 -6.52
CA LEU A 139 -1.56 6.89 -6.29
C LEU A 139 -0.79 7.04 -7.61
N ILE A 140 -1.00 6.16 -8.59
CA ILE A 140 -0.38 6.24 -9.90
C ILE A 140 -0.72 7.56 -10.58
N SER A 141 -2.00 7.96 -10.57
CA SER A 141 -2.44 9.25 -11.08
C SER A 141 -1.73 10.44 -10.39
N LEU A 142 -1.54 10.36 -9.06
CA LEU A 142 -0.77 11.40 -8.34
C LEU A 142 0.71 11.44 -8.72
N THR A 143 1.31 10.34 -9.21
CA THR A 143 2.70 10.36 -9.69
C THR A 143 2.88 11.19 -10.96
N GLU A 144 1.80 11.47 -11.69
CA GLU A 144 1.80 12.30 -12.89
C GLU A 144 1.49 13.77 -12.61
N SER A 145 1.09 14.11 -11.38
CA SER A 145 0.75 15.46 -10.94
C SER A 145 1.84 16.49 -11.27
N GLY A 146 1.47 17.73 -11.58
CA GLY A 146 2.42 18.84 -11.71
C GLY A 146 3.13 19.19 -10.40
N SER A 147 2.56 18.83 -9.25
CA SER A 147 3.12 19.12 -7.92
C SER A 147 4.25 18.16 -7.56
N ARG A 148 5.46 18.68 -7.33
CA ARG A 148 6.62 17.89 -6.86
C ARG A 148 6.28 17.10 -5.60
N SER A 149 5.61 17.75 -4.66
CA SER A 149 5.22 17.21 -3.36
C SER A 149 4.37 15.96 -3.50
N LEU A 150 3.35 16.04 -4.36
CA LEU A 150 2.47 14.92 -4.67
C LEU A 150 3.22 13.80 -5.38
N ARG A 151 4.02 14.14 -6.40
CA ARG A 151 4.79 13.13 -7.14
C ARG A 151 5.73 12.37 -6.24
N PHE A 152 6.49 13.07 -5.40
CA PHE A 152 7.43 12.41 -4.50
C PHE A 152 6.71 11.49 -3.52
N LEU A 153 5.65 11.99 -2.86
CA LEU A 153 4.95 11.19 -1.85
C LEU A 153 4.27 9.97 -2.48
N SER A 154 3.55 10.15 -3.58
CA SER A 154 2.92 9.04 -4.31
C SER A 154 3.95 8.03 -4.78
N CYS A 155 5.10 8.47 -5.32
CA CYS A 155 6.20 7.57 -5.68
C CYS A 155 6.72 6.79 -4.46
N LEU A 156 6.97 7.48 -3.34
CA LEU A 156 7.43 6.85 -2.11
C LEU A 156 6.44 5.77 -1.64
N THR A 157 5.15 6.11 -1.59
CA THR A 157 4.08 5.21 -1.18
C THR A 157 4.00 3.98 -2.07
N VAL A 158 3.98 4.18 -3.39
CA VAL A 158 3.93 3.09 -4.36
C VAL A 158 5.16 2.18 -4.24
N TYR A 159 6.36 2.74 -4.07
CA TYR A 159 7.55 1.91 -3.89
C TYR A 159 7.56 1.14 -2.56
N CYS A 160 7.05 1.72 -1.47
CA CYS A 160 6.87 0.98 -0.22
C CYS A 160 5.82 -0.13 -0.34
N MET A 161 4.72 0.12 -1.06
CA MET A 161 3.73 -0.91 -1.37
C MET A 161 4.34 -2.04 -2.21
N MET A 162 5.19 -1.70 -3.19
CA MET A 162 5.95 -2.68 -3.97
C MET A 162 6.90 -3.52 -3.11
N ASP A 163 7.59 -2.92 -2.15
CA ASP A 163 8.42 -3.68 -1.20
C ASP A 163 7.57 -4.70 -0.41
N GLY A 164 6.37 -4.29 0.02
CA GLY A 164 5.39 -5.19 0.63
C GLY A 164 4.93 -6.31 -0.32
N LEU A 165 4.67 -6.00 -1.60
CA LEU A 165 4.30 -6.99 -2.62
C LEU A 165 5.43 -8.01 -2.85
N LEU A 166 6.69 -7.60 -2.76
CA LEU A 166 7.84 -8.52 -2.87
C LEU A 166 7.95 -9.47 -1.68
N GLU A 167 7.76 -8.97 -0.46
CA GLU A 167 7.67 -9.83 0.75
C GLU A 167 6.52 -10.82 0.63
N PHE A 168 5.38 -10.32 0.19
CA PHE A 168 4.18 -11.09 -0.07
C PHE A 168 4.40 -12.20 -1.11
N ARG A 169 5.02 -11.87 -2.26
CA ARG A 169 5.42 -12.83 -3.30
C ARG A 169 6.32 -13.93 -2.75
N ARG A 170 7.28 -13.58 -1.88
CA ARG A 170 8.18 -14.57 -1.26
C ARG A 170 7.40 -15.53 -0.35
N SER A 171 6.44 -15.02 0.43
CA SER A 171 5.57 -15.86 1.26
C SER A 171 4.76 -16.83 0.40
N LEU A 172 4.09 -16.33 -0.64
CA LEU A 172 3.32 -17.15 -1.57
C LEU A 172 4.15 -18.27 -2.22
N LYS A 173 5.39 -17.97 -2.63
CA LYS A 173 6.29 -18.97 -3.21
C LYS A 173 6.66 -20.07 -2.21
N GLN A 174 6.86 -19.73 -0.93
CA GLN A 174 7.10 -20.71 0.12
C GLN A 174 5.88 -21.59 0.34
N ASP A 175 4.68 -21.00 0.36
CA ASP A 175 3.41 -21.72 0.53
C ASP A 175 3.14 -22.66 -0.65
N LEU A 176 3.37 -22.22 -1.89
CA LEU A 176 3.25 -23.04 -3.09
C LEU A 176 4.17 -24.27 -3.04
N ASN A 177 5.46 -24.07 -2.75
CA ASN A 177 6.41 -25.17 -2.62
C ASN A 177 5.98 -26.19 -1.54
N ALA A 178 5.47 -25.70 -0.40
CA ALA A 178 4.99 -26.57 0.67
C ALA A 178 3.72 -27.36 0.28
N LEU A 179 2.81 -26.73 -0.46
CA LEU A 179 1.61 -27.39 -0.98
C LEU A 179 1.95 -28.45 -2.03
N GLU A 180 2.87 -28.16 -2.95
CA GLU A 180 3.34 -29.11 -3.96
C GLU A 180 4.02 -30.33 -3.32
N GLN A 181 4.89 -30.12 -2.33
CA GLN A 181 5.52 -31.21 -1.58
C GLN A 181 4.45 -32.08 -0.91
N LYS A 182 3.45 -31.46 -0.27
CA LYS A 182 2.34 -32.16 0.38
C LYS A 182 1.52 -32.98 -0.62
N ILE A 183 1.30 -32.49 -1.84
CA ILE A 183 0.65 -33.26 -2.92
C ILE A 183 1.52 -34.45 -3.34
N GLY A 184 2.84 -34.28 -3.49
CA GLY A 184 3.77 -35.36 -3.81
C GLY A 184 3.82 -36.46 -2.75
N GLU A 185 3.84 -36.09 -1.47
CA GLU A 185 3.72 -37.02 -0.34
C GLU A 185 2.34 -37.69 -0.30
N GLU A 186 1.28 -36.96 -0.68
CA GLU A 186 -0.08 -37.50 -0.70
C GLU A 186 -0.34 -38.49 -1.82
N THR A 187 0.32 -38.31 -2.96
CA THR A 187 0.20 -39.16 -4.16
C THR A 187 1.13 -40.38 -4.14
N SER A 188 2.30 -40.29 -3.50
CA SER A 188 3.29 -41.39 -3.43
C SER A 188 2.94 -42.49 -2.41
N THR A 189 2.15 -42.19 -1.37
CA THR A 189 1.71 -43.23 -0.41
C THR A 189 0.48 -43.98 -0.92
N HIS A 190 0.69 -45.22 -1.35
CA HIS A 190 -0.28 -46.13 -1.99
C HIS A 190 -1.54 -46.51 -1.18
N LYS A 191 -1.77 -45.93 0.00
CA LYS A 191 -2.90 -46.26 0.87
C LYS A 191 -4.10 -45.39 0.53
N ARG A 192 -5.18 -46.04 0.03
CA ARG A 192 -6.57 -45.54 -0.09
C ARG A 192 -6.80 -44.24 0.69
N ARG A 193 -6.65 -43.09 0.04
CA ARG A 193 -6.78 -41.77 0.67
C ARG A 193 -8.05 -41.08 0.21
N SER A 194 -8.58 -40.25 1.11
CA SER A 194 -9.78 -39.43 0.93
C SER A 194 -9.59 -38.48 -0.25
N SER A 195 -10.26 -38.77 -1.37
CA SER A 195 -10.34 -37.89 -2.56
C SER A 195 -10.63 -36.43 -2.18
N LYS A 196 -11.45 -36.22 -1.13
CA LYS A 196 -11.83 -34.91 -0.61
C LYS A 196 -10.69 -34.11 0.03
N LYS A 197 -9.70 -34.77 0.65
CA LYS A 197 -8.54 -34.08 1.24
C LYS A 197 -7.56 -33.63 0.16
N LEU A 198 -7.32 -34.48 -0.83
CA LEU A 198 -6.45 -34.16 -1.96
C LEU A 198 -7.07 -33.02 -2.80
N SER A 199 -8.38 -33.09 -3.08
CA SER A 199 -9.08 -32.02 -3.82
C SER A 199 -9.02 -30.67 -3.10
N SER A 200 -9.10 -30.67 -1.76
CA SER A 200 -8.95 -29.43 -0.97
C SER A 200 -7.56 -28.82 -1.08
N ILE A 201 -6.51 -29.65 -1.07
CA ILE A 201 -5.12 -29.17 -1.17
C ILE A 201 -4.86 -28.62 -2.58
N VAL A 202 -5.36 -29.30 -3.61
CA VAL A 202 -5.26 -28.83 -5.00
C VAL A 202 -5.99 -27.49 -5.18
N GLY A 203 -7.19 -27.33 -4.61
CA GLY A 203 -7.90 -26.04 -4.67
C GLY A 203 -7.14 -24.90 -3.98
N THR A 204 -6.45 -25.16 -2.86
CA THR A 204 -5.60 -24.15 -2.22
C THR A 204 -4.37 -23.82 -3.07
N LEU A 205 -3.77 -24.80 -3.74
CA LEU A 205 -2.66 -24.58 -4.67
C LEU A 205 -3.07 -23.67 -5.84
N GLU A 206 -4.23 -23.94 -6.46
CA GLU A 206 -4.76 -23.13 -7.57
C GLU A 206 -5.03 -21.68 -7.14
N SER A 207 -5.60 -21.46 -5.93
CA SER A 207 -5.83 -20.11 -5.40
C SER A 207 -4.50 -19.37 -5.17
N ALA A 208 -3.52 -20.03 -4.54
CA ALA A 208 -2.21 -19.45 -4.28
C ALA A 208 -1.43 -19.14 -5.57
N ALA A 209 -1.56 -19.99 -6.59
CA ALA A 209 -0.95 -19.77 -7.90
C ALA A 209 -1.58 -18.55 -8.60
N SER A 210 -2.91 -18.45 -8.60
CA SER A 210 -3.62 -17.29 -9.14
C SER A 210 -3.27 -15.99 -8.40
N ALA A 211 -3.10 -16.05 -7.07
CA ALA A 211 -2.62 -14.91 -6.30
C ALA A 211 -1.20 -14.50 -6.71
N SER A 212 -0.30 -15.46 -6.93
CA SER A 212 1.07 -15.20 -7.41
C SER A 212 1.08 -14.50 -8.76
N ASP A 213 0.31 -15.00 -9.74
CA ASP A 213 0.25 -14.41 -11.09
C ASP A 213 -0.22 -12.97 -11.05
N LYS A 214 -1.22 -12.68 -10.21
CA LYS A 214 -1.75 -11.32 -10.05
C LYS A 214 -0.76 -10.39 -9.36
N VAL A 215 -0.01 -10.86 -8.36
CA VAL A 215 1.07 -10.06 -7.73
C VAL A 215 2.13 -9.67 -8.75
N GLU A 216 2.50 -10.61 -9.63
CA GLU A 216 3.45 -10.35 -10.72
C GLU A 216 2.88 -9.31 -11.70
N ALA A 217 1.62 -9.47 -12.12
CA ALA A 217 0.95 -8.50 -12.98
C ALA A 217 0.86 -7.10 -12.37
N THR A 218 0.49 -6.98 -11.08
CA THR A 218 0.47 -5.70 -10.36
C THR A 218 1.88 -5.10 -10.25
N SER A 219 2.89 -5.92 -10.02
CA SER A 219 4.29 -5.48 -9.96
C SER A 219 4.76 -4.92 -11.30
N ASP A 220 4.44 -5.61 -12.40
CA ASP A 220 4.78 -5.19 -13.75
C ASP A 220 4.04 -3.92 -14.17
N ARG A 221 2.74 -3.83 -13.86
CA ARG A 221 1.93 -2.61 -14.06
C ARG A 221 2.58 -1.42 -13.36
N THR A 222 2.90 -1.59 -12.08
CA THR A 222 3.50 -0.52 -11.27
C THR A 222 4.87 -0.11 -11.79
N PHE A 223 5.68 -1.07 -12.24
CA PHE A 223 6.96 -0.78 -12.86
C PHE A 223 6.80 0.04 -14.15
N ALA A 224 5.88 -0.36 -15.02
CA ALA A 224 5.60 0.31 -16.28
C ALA A 224 5.04 1.73 -16.08
N GLU A 225 4.04 1.90 -15.21
CA GLU A 225 3.32 3.15 -15.01
C GLU A 225 4.08 4.15 -14.14
N VAL A 226 4.84 3.68 -13.15
CA VAL A 226 5.54 4.56 -12.20
C VAL A 226 7.05 4.59 -12.43
N PHE A 227 7.73 3.45 -12.35
CA PHE A 227 9.20 3.44 -12.35
C PHE A 227 9.80 3.98 -13.66
N VAL A 228 9.28 3.55 -14.82
CA VAL A 228 9.78 3.98 -16.14
C VAL A 228 9.74 5.51 -16.28
N HIS A 229 8.67 6.14 -15.79
CA HIS A 229 8.47 7.58 -15.90
C HIS A 229 9.25 8.36 -14.82
N ARG A 230 9.25 7.86 -13.57
CA ARG A 230 9.78 8.59 -12.41
C ARG A 230 11.28 8.41 -12.20
N SER A 231 11.88 7.35 -12.73
CA SER A 231 13.35 7.18 -12.77
C SER A 231 14.06 8.31 -13.51
N ARG A 232 13.33 9.04 -14.36
CA ARG A 232 13.80 10.19 -15.15
C ARG A 232 13.13 11.51 -14.74
N ASP A 233 12.53 11.58 -13.56
CA ASP A 233 11.88 12.80 -13.06
C ASP A 233 12.86 13.97 -13.04
N CYS A 234 12.36 15.20 -13.20
CA CYS A 234 13.17 16.41 -13.16
C CYS A 234 13.81 16.62 -11.78
N PHE A 235 13.19 16.15 -10.70
CA PHE A 235 13.71 16.29 -9.35
C PHE A 235 14.62 15.12 -8.92
N PRO A 236 15.82 15.39 -8.39
CA PRO A 236 16.82 14.37 -8.08
C PRO A 236 16.44 13.41 -6.96
N ASP A 237 15.67 13.88 -5.98
CA ASP A 237 15.16 13.10 -4.86
C ASP A 237 14.15 12.04 -5.33
N ILE A 238 13.25 12.37 -6.26
CA ILE A 238 12.32 11.40 -6.86
C ILE A 238 13.10 10.32 -7.63
N ARG A 239 14.14 10.70 -8.40
CA ARG A 239 14.99 9.71 -9.09
C ARG A 239 15.74 8.79 -8.12
N ALA A 240 16.14 9.32 -6.96
CA ALA A 240 16.79 8.53 -5.92
C ALA A 240 15.83 7.49 -5.31
N LEU A 241 14.54 7.82 -5.15
CA LEU A 241 13.51 6.86 -4.76
C LEU A 241 13.41 5.70 -5.76
N SER A 242 13.31 6.00 -7.06
CA SER A 242 13.28 4.96 -8.10
C SER A 242 14.50 4.06 -8.05
N THR A 243 15.71 4.63 -7.94
CA THR A 243 16.95 3.85 -7.87
C THR A 243 16.96 2.92 -6.65
N THR A 244 16.50 3.41 -5.51
CA THR A 244 16.38 2.63 -4.27
C THR A 244 15.38 1.49 -4.44
N ALA A 245 14.19 1.77 -4.99
CA ALA A 245 13.16 0.76 -5.24
C ALA A 245 13.66 -0.34 -6.18
N LEU A 246 14.32 0.03 -7.29
CA LEU A 246 14.90 -0.94 -8.23
C LEU A 246 15.92 -1.85 -7.54
N SER A 247 16.78 -1.29 -6.69
CA SER A 247 17.76 -2.09 -5.96
C SER A 247 17.08 -3.16 -5.10
N ARG A 248 15.98 -2.82 -4.42
CA ARG A 248 15.21 -3.76 -3.60
C ARG A 248 14.58 -4.85 -4.46
N CYS A 249 14.01 -4.51 -5.63
CA CYS A 249 13.44 -5.47 -6.56
C CYS A 249 14.48 -6.46 -7.13
N VAL A 250 15.68 -6.00 -7.45
CA VAL A 250 16.74 -6.85 -8.05
C VAL A 250 17.29 -7.85 -7.04
N TYR A 251 17.39 -7.47 -5.76
CA TYR A 251 17.86 -8.35 -4.70
C TYR A 251 16.74 -9.14 -4.00
N ALA A 252 15.52 -9.15 -4.57
CA ALA A 252 14.35 -9.75 -3.95
C ALA A 252 14.00 -11.17 -4.39
#